data_AF-H6N4L0-F1
#
_entry.id   AF-H6N4L0-F1
#
_cell.length_a   1.000
_cell.length_b   1.000
_cell.length_c   1.000
_cell.angle_alpha   90.00
_cell.angle_beta   90.00
_cell.angle_gamma   90.00
#
_symmetry.space_group_name_H-M   'P 1'
#
loop_
_entity.id
_entity.type
_entity.pdbx_description
1 polymer ?
#
loop_
_entity_poly.entity_id
_entity_poly.type
_entity_poly.pdbx_seq_one_letter_code
_entity_poly.pdbx_strand_id
1 'polypeptide(L)'
;MTETLSTDADFAEQWHEWHTARERDLANPLGWLSINRLEWLETEPTRFDGLPGTWWYDGATGHLRPDGGETFAARDFDLDATGAGEIVELDGVHLEVARRGEGYLIRVHDENAPTVRDFRGVPAYDPDPAWALSATFEPYSTPRPVTVGAVAEGLAHVYDSPGELVLTRDGVDHRLIAFNGKGGGLSVLFTDGTSGVTTYAANRSVAVEADDEVVRSGGEVIIDFNRATNLPCAFIDFATCPLPPAGNTLPFDVTAGEKIPHERR
;
A
#
# COMPACT_ATOMS: atom_id res chain seq x y z
N MET A 1 16.42 -31.79 -14.35
CA MET A 1 16.51 -32.77 -13.24
C MET A 1 17.30 -32.08 -12.16
N THR A 2 16.70 -31.46 -11.15
CA THR A 2 15.59 -31.94 -10.31
C THR A 2 14.78 -30.71 -9.88
N GLU A 3 13.53 -30.60 -10.29
CA GLU A 3 12.58 -29.65 -9.68
C GLU A 3 12.26 -30.22 -8.29
N THR A 4 12.80 -29.59 -7.26
CA THR A 4 12.50 -29.94 -5.87
C THR A 4 11.03 -29.58 -5.65
N LEU A 5 10.18 -30.60 -5.52
CA LEU A 5 8.82 -30.43 -4.99
C LEU A 5 8.97 -29.80 -3.61
N SER A 6 8.68 -28.49 -3.51
CA SER A 6 8.63 -27.79 -2.23
C SER A 6 7.63 -28.53 -1.35
N THR A 7 8.09 -29.01 -0.19
CA THR A 7 7.23 -29.70 0.78
C THR A 7 6.44 -28.68 1.58
N ASP A 8 5.28 -29.03 2.14
CA ASP A 8 4.50 -28.13 3.00
C ASP A 8 5.32 -27.48 4.13
N ALA A 9 6.32 -28.18 4.67
CA ALA A 9 7.25 -27.66 5.66
C ALA A 9 8.14 -26.53 5.12
N ASP A 10 8.58 -26.66 3.87
CA ASP A 10 9.39 -25.66 3.17
C ASP A 10 8.53 -24.42 2.83
N PHE A 11 7.27 -24.62 2.43
CA PHE A 11 6.31 -23.53 2.25
C PHE A 11 6.08 -22.72 3.54
N ALA A 12 5.85 -23.41 4.66
CA ALA A 12 5.64 -22.77 5.96
C ALA A 12 6.89 -21.99 6.43
N GLU A 13 8.09 -22.55 6.23
CA GLU A 13 9.35 -21.86 6.55
C GLU A 13 9.53 -20.59 5.71
N GLN A 14 9.36 -20.68 4.39
CA GLN A 14 9.41 -19.51 3.50
C GLN A 14 8.38 -18.44 3.87
N TRP A 15 7.18 -18.86 4.27
CA TRP A 15 6.15 -17.94 4.76
C TRP A 15 6.56 -17.25 6.06
N HIS A 16 7.14 -17.99 7.03
CA HIS A 16 7.62 -17.40 8.28
C HIS A 16 8.76 -16.42 8.07
N GLU A 17 9.70 -16.71 7.18
CA GLU A 17 10.78 -15.79 6.81
C GLU A 17 10.22 -14.50 6.20
N TRP A 18 9.29 -14.62 5.26
CA TRP A 18 8.61 -13.50 4.64
C TRP A 18 7.82 -12.67 5.67
N HIS A 19 7.03 -13.31 6.52
CA HIS A 19 6.20 -12.63 7.51
C HIS A 19 7.07 -11.91 8.55
N THR A 20 8.16 -12.52 8.99
CA THR A 20 9.14 -11.89 9.88
C THR A 20 9.79 -10.67 9.24
N ALA A 21 10.11 -10.73 7.94
CA ALA A 21 10.63 -9.58 7.20
C ALA A 21 9.59 -8.46 7.08
N ARG A 22 8.33 -8.82 6.82
CA ARG A 22 7.20 -7.89 6.77
C ARG A 22 6.97 -7.18 8.10
N GLU A 23 7.00 -7.89 9.22
CA GLU A 23 6.88 -7.30 10.55
C GLU A 23 8.06 -6.39 10.90
N ARG A 24 9.27 -6.76 10.49
CA ARG A 24 10.46 -5.91 10.65
C ARG A 24 10.34 -4.59 9.87
N ASP A 25 9.80 -4.63 8.66
CA ASP A 25 9.53 -3.44 7.84
C ASP A 25 8.49 -2.53 8.52
N LEU A 26 7.40 -3.11 9.03
CA LEU A 26 6.38 -2.38 9.78
C LEU A 26 6.92 -1.76 11.08
N ALA A 27 7.82 -2.46 11.77
CA ALA A 27 8.47 -2.00 12.99
C ALA A 27 9.57 -0.93 12.77
N ASN A 28 9.81 -0.48 11.53
CA ASN A 28 10.73 0.61 11.26
C ASN A 28 10.30 1.87 12.05
N PRO A 29 11.16 2.43 12.93
CA PRO A 29 10.80 3.56 13.79
C PRO A 29 10.35 4.81 13.05
N LEU A 30 10.78 4.99 11.80
CA LEU A 30 10.34 6.11 10.94
C LEU A 30 9.57 5.61 9.70
N GLY A 31 9.10 4.36 9.74
CA GLY A 31 8.25 3.77 8.69
C GLY A 31 6.80 4.21 8.78
N TRP A 32 5.91 3.51 8.08
CA TRP A 32 4.49 3.86 8.01
C TRP A 32 3.81 3.98 9.37
N LEU A 33 4.14 3.10 10.33
CA LEU A 33 3.51 3.11 11.64
C LEU A 33 3.91 4.31 12.50
N SER A 34 4.97 5.02 12.14
CA SER A 34 5.41 6.24 12.84
C SER A 34 4.57 7.47 12.51
N ILE A 35 3.78 7.42 11.43
CA ILE A 35 2.96 8.55 11.02
C ILE A 35 1.82 8.71 12.03
N ASN A 36 1.85 9.81 12.78
CA ASN A 36 0.89 10.10 13.84
C ASN A 36 0.08 11.39 13.59
N ARG A 37 0.35 12.08 12.48
CA ARG A 37 -0.31 13.32 12.10
C ARG A 37 -0.24 13.52 10.59
N LEU A 38 -1.30 14.10 10.05
CA LEU A 38 -1.39 14.54 8.67
C LEU A 38 -1.96 15.96 8.63
N GLU A 39 -1.32 16.83 7.86
CA GLU A 39 -1.77 18.20 7.59
C GLU A 39 -1.95 18.39 6.09
N TRP A 40 -3.11 18.86 5.66
CA TRP A 40 -3.31 19.26 4.26
C TRP A 40 -2.80 20.69 4.07
N LEU A 41 -2.06 20.93 3.01
CA LEU A 41 -1.62 22.26 2.66
C LEU A 41 -2.79 23.07 2.10
N GLU A 42 -2.83 24.35 2.45
CA GLU A 42 -3.71 25.32 1.83
C GLU A 42 -2.97 26.10 0.73
N THR A 43 -3.71 26.86 -0.07
CA THR A 43 -3.11 27.73 -1.09
C THR A 43 -2.52 29.01 -0.49
N GLU A 44 -2.91 29.36 0.73
CA GLU A 44 -2.35 30.46 1.49
C GLU A 44 -1.19 29.99 2.38
N PRO A 45 -0.06 30.74 2.43
CA PRO A 45 1.07 30.44 3.31
C PRO A 45 0.65 30.28 4.78
N THR A 46 0.79 29.07 5.31
CA THR A 46 0.30 28.69 6.64
C THR A 46 1.41 28.08 7.48
N ARG A 47 1.40 28.39 8.78
CA ARG A 47 2.23 27.70 9.77
C ARG A 47 1.39 26.67 10.49
N PHE A 48 1.96 25.48 10.64
CA PHE A 48 1.36 24.42 11.45
C PHE A 48 2.08 24.37 12.80
N ASP A 49 1.30 24.26 13.89
CA ASP A 49 1.89 24.19 15.22
C ASP A 49 2.86 23.01 15.33
N GLY A 50 4.04 23.25 15.90
CA GLY A 50 5.11 22.26 16.01
C GLY A 50 5.86 21.89 14.72
N LEU A 51 5.52 22.47 13.56
CA LEU A 51 6.25 22.26 12.31
C LEU A 51 7.13 23.48 11.96
N PRO A 52 8.40 23.28 11.55
CA PRO A 52 9.25 24.36 11.06
C PRO A 52 8.70 24.95 9.77
N GLY A 53 8.86 26.26 9.59
CA GLY A 53 8.54 26.95 8.34
C GLY A 53 7.07 27.27 8.10
N THR A 54 6.88 27.89 6.95
CA THR A 54 5.58 28.22 6.37
C THR A 54 5.38 27.40 5.10
N TRP A 55 4.19 26.81 4.97
CA TRP A 55 3.85 25.82 3.96
C TRP A 55 2.62 26.25 3.18
N TRP A 56 2.61 25.98 1.87
CA TRP A 56 1.43 26.13 1.00
C TRP A 56 1.65 25.38 -0.32
N TYR A 57 0.66 25.40 -1.21
CA TYR A 57 0.84 24.96 -2.60
C TYR A 57 0.15 25.92 -3.58
N ASP A 58 0.66 26.03 -4.81
CA ASP A 58 0.11 26.92 -5.84
C ASP A 58 -0.74 26.17 -6.90
N GLY A 59 -1.18 24.96 -6.55
CA GLY A 59 -1.89 24.02 -7.43
C GLY A 59 -0.96 23.01 -8.09
N ALA A 60 0.20 23.44 -8.59
CA ALA A 60 1.18 22.55 -9.19
C ALA A 60 2.24 22.11 -8.18
N THR A 61 2.74 23.06 -7.39
CA THR A 61 3.95 22.91 -6.60
C THR A 61 3.64 23.11 -5.12
N GLY A 62 4.18 22.24 -4.27
CA GLY A 62 4.22 22.47 -2.82
C GLY A 62 5.41 23.35 -2.45
N HIS A 63 5.25 24.22 -1.47
CA HIS A 63 6.28 25.16 -1.06
C HIS A 63 6.54 25.08 0.43
N LEU A 64 7.81 25.15 0.79
CA LEU A 64 8.31 25.35 2.14
C LEU A 64 9.24 26.55 2.14
N ARG A 65 8.98 27.53 3.01
CA ARG A 65 9.93 28.62 3.29
C ARG A 65 10.27 28.70 4.76
N PRO A 66 11.55 28.97 5.10
CA PRO A 66 11.91 29.34 6.46
C PRO A 66 11.26 30.67 6.83
N ASP A 67 10.91 30.80 8.08
CA ASP A 67 10.34 32.01 8.65
C ASP A 67 10.95 32.26 10.05
N GLY A 68 10.90 33.51 10.52
CA GLY A 68 11.22 33.81 11.93
C GLY A 68 12.56 33.29 12.47
N GLY A 69 13.68 33.51 11.77
CA GLY A 69 15.01 33.14 12.28
C GLY A 69 15.41 31.68 12.07
N GLU A 70 14.54 30.86 11.46
CA GLU A 70 14.88 29.53 10.95
C GLU A 70 15.96 29.62 9.85
N THR A 71 16.86 28.63 9.80
CA THR A 71 18.05 28.67 8.92
C THR A 71 18.06 27.61 7.81
N PHE A 72 17.02 26.80 7.70
CA PHE A 72 16.95 25.79 6.63
C PHE A 72 16.65 26.45 5.27
N ALA A 73 17.07 25.78 4.18
CA ALA A 73 16.84 26.28 2.83
C ALA A 73 15.37 26.15 2.42
N ALA A 74 14.87 27.15 1.70
CA ALA A 74 13.59 27.05 0.99
C ALA A 74 13.56 25.82 0.07
N ARG A 75 12.41 25.15 -0.02
CA ARG A 75 12.20 23.99 -0.90
C ARG A 75 10.88 24.09 -1.65
N ASP A 76 10.90 23.57 -2.86
CA ASP A 76 9.72 23.42 -3.72
C ASP A 76 9.59 21.94 -4.07
N PHE A 77 8.36 21.44 -4.09
CA PHE A 77 8.02 20.03 -4.30
C PHE A 77 7.14 19.91 -5.54
N ASP A 78 7.66 19.24 -6.57
CA ASP A 78 6.92 18.86 -7.77
C ASP A 78 6.73 17.34 -7.74
N LEU A 79 5.59 16.92 -7.19
CA LEU A 79 5.31 15.51 -6.91
C LEU A 79 4.12 15.01 -7.74
N ASP A 80 4.15 13.72 -8.08
CA ASP A 80 3.05 13.03 -8.75
C ASP A 80 1.84 12.85 -7.81
N ALA A 81 0.64 13.04 -8.34
CA ALA A 81 -0.63 13.00 -7.59
C ALA A 81 -0.95 11.64 -6.93
N THR A 82 -0.28 10.56 -7.34
CA THR A 82 -0.41 9.20 -6.78
C THR A 82 0.96 8.58 -6.43
N GLY A 83 2.03 9.38 -6.51
CA GLY A 83 3.41 8.94 -6.32
C GLY A 83 3.84 8.80 -4.86
N ALA A 84 5.09 8.37 -4.67
CA ALA A 84 5.75 8.39 -3.39
C ALA A 84 5.91 9.84 -2.87
N GLY A 85 5.84 10.03 -1.56
CA GLY A 85 6.20 11.30 -0.95
C GLY A 85 7.72 11.50 -0.90
N GLU A 86 8.12 12.75 -0.66
CA GLU A 86 9.49 13.13 -0.39
C GLU A 86 9.71 13.27 1.13
N ILE A 87 10.79 12.68 1.63
CA ILE A 87 11.17 12.80 3.04
C ILE A 87 11.99 14.06 3.26
N VAL A 88 11.61 14.82 4.29
CA VAL A 88 12.22 16.09 4.68
C VAL A 88 12.55 16.06 6.17
N GLU A 89 13.83 16.25 6.48
CA GLU A 89 14.32 16.42 7.85
C GLU A 89 14.52 17.91 8.14
N LEU A 90 13.81 18.45 9.13
CA LEU A 90 13.88 19.87 9.51
C LEU A 90 13.92 20.00 11.03
N ASP A 91 14.98 20.60 11.56
CA ASP A 91 15.12 20.90 12.99
C ASP A 91 14.78 19.73 13.94
N GLY A 92 15.10 18.50 13.52
CA GLY A 92 14.84 17.26 14.27
C GLY A 92 13.46 16.65 14.06
N VAL A 93 12.66 17.16 13.12
CA VAL A 93 11.36 16.62 12.72
C VAL A 93 11.48 15.88 11.39
N HIS A 94 10.99 14.63 11.35
CA HIS A 94 10.93 13.79 10.16
C HIS A 94 9.55 13.92 9.48
N LEU A 95 9.52 14.45 8.27
CA LEU A 95 8.30 14.73 7.53
C LEU A 95 8.27 13.98 6.20
N GLU A 96 7.09 13.52 5.77
CA GLU A 96 6.81 13.13 4.37
C GLU A 96 5.92 14.20 3.74
N VAL A 97 6.38 14.80 2.65
CA VAL A 97 5.55 15.67 1.79
C VAL A 97 5.04 14.84 0.64
N ALA A 98 3.72 14.83 0.41
CA ALA A 98 3.12 14.06 -0.66
C ALA A 98 2.05 14.86 -1.39
N ARG A 99 1.83 14.54 -2.66
CA ARG A 99 0.68 15.04 -3.43
C ARG A 99 -0.38 13.96 -3.57
N ARG A 100 -1.64 14.32 -3.37
CA ARG A 100 -2.80 13.44 -3.51
C ARG A 100 -3.89 14.16 -4.27
N GLY A 101 -4.11 13.73 -5.52
CA GLY A 101 -4.96 14.48 -6.44
C GLY A 101 -4.42 15.89 -6.67
N GLU A 102 -5.26 16.90 -6.46
CA GLU A 102 -4.89 18.31 -6.64
C GLU A 102 -4.20 18.94 -5.41
N GLY A 103 -4.22 18.26 -4.26
CA GLY A 103 -3.71 18.79 -2.99
C GLY A 103 -2.34 18.24 -2.60
N TYR A 104 -1.65 18.98 -1.75
CA TYR A 104 -0.44 18.54 -1.04
C TYR A 104 -0.74 18.30 0.42
N LEU A 105 0.00 17.39 1.03
CA LEU A 105 -0.08 17.09 2.46
C LEU A 105 1.31 16.87 3.05
N ILE A 106 1.39 17.09 4.36
CA ILE A 106 2.52 16.73 5.21
C ILE A 106 2.07 15.60 6.11
N ARG A 107 2.89 14.57 6.24
CA ARG A 107 2.79 13.57 7.31
C ARG A 107 3.97 13.72 8.24
N VAL A 108 3.69 13.68 9.54
CA VAL A 108 4.72 13.74 10.57
C VAL A 108 5.02 12.33 11.02
N HIS A 109 6.29 11.95 10.95
CA HIS A 109 6.79 10.69 11.47
C HIS A 109 7.36 10.91 12.87
N ASP A 110 6.91 10.09 13.82
CA ASP A 110 7.37 10.11 15.20
C ASP A 110 7.74 8.68 15.61
N GLU A 111 9.02 8.45 15.90
CA GLU A 111 9.52 7.16 16.38
C GLU A 111 8.90 6.73 17.72
N ASN A 112 8.31 7.66 18.46
CA ASN A 112 7.61 7.40 19.71
C ASN A 112 6.09 7.28 19.53
N ALA A 113 5.58 7.28 18.30
CA ALA A 113 4.15 7.06 18.03
C ALA A 113 3.67 5.76 18.73
N PRO A 114 2.47 5.76 19.36
CA PRO A 114 1.94 4.56 20.01
C PRO A 114 1.90 3.34 19.07
N THR A 115 1.59 3.56 17.79
CA THR A 115 1.56 2.54 16.74
C THR A 115 2.92 1.93 16.43
N VAL A 116 4.03 2.59 16.76
CA VAL A 116 5.39 2.01 16.73
C VAL A 116 5.71 1.32 18.04
N ARG A 117 5.61 2.06 19.16
CA ARG A 117 6.04 1.58 20.49
C ARG A 117 5.28 0.35 20.95
N ASP A 118 4.00 0.30 20.64
CA ASP A 118 3.13 -0.78 21.04
C ASP A 118 3.06 -1.87 19.96
N PHE A 119 3.73 -1.77 18.80
CA PHE A 119 3.62 -2.77 17.73
C PHE A 119 4.05 -4.18 18.19
N ARG A 120 3.19 -5.18 17.97
CA ARG A 120 3.35 -6.56 18.46
C ARG A 120 3.24 -7.60 17.34
N GLY A 121 3.50 -7.17 16.10
CA GLY A 121 3.31 -7.99 14.92
C GLY A 121 1.90 -7.89 14.34
N VAL A 122 1.70 -8.56 13.22
CA VAL A 122 0.42 -8.56 12.49
C VAL A 122 -0.20 -9.95 12.57
N PRO A 123 -1.42 -10.09 13.09
CA PRO A 123 -2.13 -11.35 13.03
C PRO A 123 -2.27 -11.83 11.58
N ALA A 124 -2.04 -13.11 11.34
CA ALA A 124 -2.25 -13.74 10.04
C ALA A 124 -2.96 -15.10 10.20
N TYR A 125 -3.44 -15.66 9.10
CA TYR A 125 -3.80 -17.08 9.04
C TYR A 125 -2.54 -17.95 9.00
N ASP A 126 -2.68 -19.22 9.40
CA ASP A 126 -1.62 -20.21 9.17
C ASP A 126 -1.40 -20.37 7.66
N PRO A 127 -0.14 -20.51 7.19
CA PRO A 127 0.15 -20.67 5.77
C PRO A 127 -0.43 -21.98 5.23
N ASP A 128 -1.14 -21.89 4.11
CA ASP A 128 -1.77 -23.01 3.43
C ASP A 128 -1.47 -22.94 1.92
N PRO A 129 -0.70 -23.89 1.37
CA PRO A 129 -0.37 -23.94 -0.05
C PRO A 129 -1.58 -23.93 -1.00
N ALA A 130 -2.77 -24.35 -0.53
CA ALA A 130 -3.99 -24.31 -1.33
C ALA A 130 -4.46 -22.88 -1.68
N TRP A 131 -3.90 -21.87 -1.01
CA TRP A 131 -4.14 -20.44 -1.30
C TRP A 131 -3.12 -19.81 -2.27
N ALA A 132 -2.18 -20.60 -2.79
CA ALA A 132 -1.37 -20.25 -3.94
C ALA A 132 -2.09 -20.70 -5.23
N LEU A 133 -2.89 -19.82 -5.81
CA LEU A 133 -3.79 -20.14 -6.93
C LEU A 133 -3.14 -19.81 -8.27
N SER A 134 -3.22 -20.75 -9.21
CA SER A 134 -2.88 -20.48 -10.62
C SER A 134 -3.87 -19.50 -11.23
N ALA A 135 -3.34 -18.55 -11.98
CA ALA A 135 -4.10 -17.57 -12.74
C ALA A 135 -3.42 -17.31 -14.09
N THR A 136 -4.16 -16.76 -15.03
CA THR A 136 -3.63 -16.23 -16.28
C THR A 136 -3.66 -14.72 -16.24
N PHE A 137 -2.52 -14.09 -16.49
CA PHE A 137 -2.46 -12.65 -16.74
C PHE A 137 -2.82 -12.36 -18.20
N GLU A 138 -3.82 -11.50 -18.40
CA GLU A 138 -4.29 -11.02 -19.70
C GLU A 138 -3.97 -9.51 -19.82
N PRO A 139 -2.89 -9.14 -20.53
CA PRO A 139 -2.55 -7.73 -20.72
C PRO A 139 -3.57 -7.03 -21.62
N TYR A 140 -3.81 -5.76 -21.35
CA TYR A 140 -4.47 -4.88 -22.29
C TYR A 140 -3.53 -4.50 -23.43
N SER A 141 -4.09 -4.16 -24.60
CA SER A 141 -3.30 -3.65 -25.73
C SER A 141 -2.58 -2.33 -25.41
N THR A 142 -3.13 -1.57 -24.47
CA THR A 142 -2.52 -0.37 -23.89
C THR A 142 -2.98 -0.30 -22.44
N PRO A 143 -2.12 0.07 -21.48
CA PRO A 143 -2.53 0.28 -20.10
C PRO A 143 -3.75 1.20 -20.00
N ARG A 144 -4.65 0.88 -19.08
CA ARG A 144 -5.91 1.62 -18.91
C ARG A 144 -5.89 2.40 -17.61
N PRO A 145 -6.28 3.68 -17.61
CA PRO A 145 -6.45 4.41 -16.36
C PRO A 145 -7.66 3.84 -15.61
N VAL A 146 -7.44 3.47 -14.34
CA VAL A 146 -8.47 2.98 -13.44
C VAL A 146 -8.55 3.92 -12.25
N THR A 147 -9.71 4.54 -12.08
CA THR A 147 -10.00 5.35 -10.90
C THR A 147 -10.47 4.46 -9.77
N VAL A 148 -9.80 4.55 -8.63
CA VAL A 148 -10.21 3.87 -7.39
C VAL A 148 -10.45 4.91 -6.30
N GLY A 149 -11.42 4.64 -5.43
CA GLY A 149 -11.63 5.48 -4.24
C GLY A 149 -10.43 5.41 -3.29
N ALA A 150 -10.42 6.26 -2.28
CA ALA A 150 -9.48 6.17 -1.16
C ALA A 150 -10.22 6.01 0.17
N VAL A 151 -9.52 5.56 1.20
CA VAL A 151 -10.04 5.58 2.58
C VAL A 151 -10.20 7.01 3.12
N ALA A 152 -9.48 7.97 2.55
CA ALA A 152 -9.67 9.39 2.83
C ALA A 152 -10.86 9.94 2.02
N GLU A 153 -11.83 10.53 2.71
CA GLU A 153 -13.05 11.05 2.10
C GLU A 153 -12.74 12.08 1.00
N GLY A 154 -13.46 12.00 -0.12
CA GLY A 154 -13.31 12.92 -1.26
C GLY A 154 -12.07 12.69 -2.13
N LEU A 155 -11.16 11.77 -1.74
CA LEU A 155 -9.98 11.43 -2.53
C LEU A 155 -10.22 10.21 -3.42
N ALA A 156 -9.72 10.28 -4.64
CA ALA A 156 -9.60 9.16 -5.55
C ALA A 156 -8.17 9.08 -6.09
N HIS A 157 -7.74 7.88 -6.45
CA HIS A 157 -6.47 7.62 -7.12
C HIS A 157 -6.72 7.15 -8.53
N VAL A 158 -5.87 7.57 -9.47
CA VAL A 158 -5.86 7.04 -10.83
C VAL A 158 -4.56 6.27 -11.03
N TYR A 159 -4.69 4.99 -11.37
CA TYR A 159 -3.57 4.11 -11.66
C TYR A 159 -3.68 3.57 -13.07
N ASP A 160 -2.55 3.42 -13.75
CA ASP A 160 -2.50 2.69 -15.01
C ASP A 160 -2.45 1.18 -14.74
N SER A 161 -3.48 0.49 -15.19
CA SER A 161 -3.62 -0.96 -15.13
C SER A 161 -3.05 -1.60 -16.39
N PRO A 162 -2.02 -2.47 -16.31
CA PRO A 162 -1.51 -3.20 -17.47
C PRO A 162 -2.46 -4.30 -17.97
N GLY A 163 -3.34 -4.84 -17.12
CA GLY A 163 -4.22 -5.94 -17.50
C GLY A 163 -5.02 -6.53 -16.34
N GLU A 164 -5.55 -7.73 -16.53
CA GLU A 164 -6.34 -8.46 -15.55
C GLU A 164 -5.75 -9.85 -15.29
N LEU A 165 -5.91 -10.33 -14.06
CA LEU A 165 -5.64 -11.70 -13.67
C LEU A 165 -6.93 -12.49 -13.68
N VAL A 166 -6.94 -13.65 -14.35
CA VAL A 166 -8.07 -14.57 -14.43
C VAL A 166 -7.74 -15.83 -13.65
N LEU A 167 -8.48 -16.09 -12.58
CA LEU A 167 -8.31 -17.29 -11.75
C LEU A 167 -9.63 -18.07 -11.72
N THR A 168 -9.54 -19.40 -11.74
CA THR A 168 -10.72 -20.27 -11.66
C THR A 168 -10.84 -20.83 -10.24
N ARG A 169 -12.00 -20.65 -9.62
CA ARG A 169 -12.34 -21.24 -8.32
C ARG A 169 -13.72 -21.89 -8.42
N ASP A 170 -13.84 -23.14 -7.96
CA ASP A 170 -15.09 -23.91 -8.00
C ASP A 170 -15.75 -23.96 -9.40
N GLY A 171 -14.92 -23.97 -10.45
CA GLY A 171 -15.36 -24.00 -11.85
C GLY A 171 -15.87 -22.66 -12.39
N VAL A 172 -15.68 -21.56 -11.65
CA VAL A 172 -16.06 -20.20 -12.04
C VAL A 172 -14.81 -19.34 -12.20
N ASP A 173 -14.74 -18.59 -13.29
CA ASP A 173 -13.66 -17.65 -13.52
C ASP A 173 -13.93 -16.32 -12.81
N HIS A 174 -12.92 -15.84 -12.09
CA HIS A 174 -12.89 -14.56 -11.42
C HIS A 174 -11.79 -13.69 -12.02
N ARG A 175 -12.12 -12.42 -12.29
CA ARG A 175 -11.21 -11.46 -12.92
C ARG A 175 -10.84 -10.38 -11.92
N LEU A 176 -9.55 -10.13 -11.77
CA LEU A 176 -9.00 -9.11 -10.89
C LEU A 176 -8.16 -8.13 -11.72
N ILE A 177 -8.53 -6.85 -11.68
CA ILE A 177 -7.72 -5.77 -12.25
C ILE A 177 -6.41 -5.71 -11.48
N ALA A 178 -5.29 -5.78 -12.20
CA ALA A 178 -3.95 -5.73 -11.64
C ALA A 178 -3.29 -4.36 -11.93
N PHE A 179 -2.46 -3.91 -11.00
CA PHE A 179 -1.64 -2.70 -11.15
C PHE A 179 -0.16 -3.07 -11.20
N ASN A 180 0.69 -2.14 -11.65
CA ASN A 180 2.14 -2.35 -11.59
C ASN A 180 2.61 -2.44 -10.13
N GLY A 181 3.43 -3.46 -9.82
CA GLY A 181 4.04 -3.61 -8.51
C GLY A 181 5.18 -2.61 -8.28
N LYS A 182 5.41 -2.20 -7.02
CA LYS A 182 6.47 -1.23 -6.66
C LYS A 182 7.89 -1.71 -6.93
N GLY A 183 8.11 -3.03 -6.99
CA GLY A 183 9.42 -3.67 -7.23
C GLY A 183 9.49 -4.44 -8.54
N GLY A 184 8.58 -4.16 -9.49
CA GLY A 184 8.30 -5.03 -10.63
C GLY A 184 7.10 -5.96 -10.39
N GLY A 185 6.76 -6.74 -11.40
CA GLY A 185 5.57 -7.60 -11.38
C GLY A 185 4.26 -6.83 -11.23
N LEU A 186 3.28 -7.47 -10.62
CA LEU A 186 1.92 -6.98 -10.49
C LEU A 186 1.50 -6.87 -9.02
N SER A 187 0.47 -6.08 -8.78
CA SER A 187 -0.17 -5.93 -7.47
C SER A 187 -1.67 -5.88 -7.63
N VAL A 188 -2.39 -6.62 -6.79
CA VAL A 188 -3.85 -6.63 -6.77
C VAL A 188 -4.31 -6.05 -5.44
N LEU A 189 -5.21 -5.07 -5.50
CA LEU A 189 -6.02 -4.64 -4.35
C LEU A 189 -7.34 -5.40 -4.42
N PHE A 190 -7.76 -6.02 -3.32
CA PHE A 190 -8.99 -6.81 -3.30
C PHE A 190 -9.73 -6.76 -1.96
N THR A 191 -10.99 -7.17 -2.03
CA THR A 191 -11.84 -7.56 -0.90
C THR A 191 -12.38 -8.96 -1.14
N ASP A 192 -12.83 -9.62 -0.09
CA ASP A 192 -13.35 -10.98 -0.13
C ASP A 192 -14.34 -11.20 1.03
N GLY A 193 -14.91 -12.41 1.14
CA GLY A 193 -15.90 -12.72 2.18
C GLY A 193 -15.40 -12.56 3.63
N THR A 194 -14.09 -12.55 3.85
CA THR A 194 -13.49 -12.31 5.18
C THR A 194 -13.35 -10.84 5.56
N SER A 195 -13.51 -9.91 4.59
CA SER A 195 -13.28 -8.47 4.78
C SER A 195 -14.28 -7.88 5.79
N GLY A 196 -13.77 -7.26 6.85
CA GLY A 196 -14.57 -6.70 7.94
C GLY A 196 -15.06 -7.74 8.97
N VAL A 197 -14.76 -9.02 8.77
CA VAL A 197 -15.08 -10.11 9.69
C VAL A 197 -13.82 -10.56 10.43
N THR A 198 -12.82 -10.98 9.65
CA THR A 198 -11.54 -11.50 10.15
C THR A 198 -10.34 -10.81 9.53
N THR A 199 -10.52 -10.13 8.39
CA THR A 199 -9.51 -9.34 7.68
C THR A 199 -9.94 -7.88 7.58
N TYR A 200 -9.01 -6.96 7.31
CA TYR A 200 -9.30 -5.53 7.31
C TYR A 200 -10.40 -5.18 6.27
N ALA A 201 -11.36 -4.34 6.68
CA ALA A 201 -12.58 -4.13 5.91
C ALA A 201 -12.38 -3.44 4.56
N ALA A 202 -11.44 -2.50 4.48
CA ALA A 202 -11.34 -1.63 3.31
C ALA A 202 -10.62 -2.29 2.13
N ASN A 203 -9.58 -3.09 2.40
CA ASN A 203 -8.78 -3.80 1.39
C ASN A 203 -7.69 -4.66 2.04
N ARG A 204 -7.17 -5.57 1.21
CA ARG A 204 -5.80 -6.10 1.30
C ARG A 204 -5.12 -5.99 -0.07
N SER A 205 -3.81 -6.15 -0.10
CA SER A 205 -3.03 -6.24 -1.33
C SER A 205 -2.22 -7.52 -1.40
N VAL A 206 -2.16 -8.14 -2.58
CA VAL A 206 -1.25 -9.24 -2.88
C VAL A 206 -0.33 -8.83 -4.03
N ALA A 207 0.97 -9.00 -3.83
CA ALA A 207 1.96 -8.88 -4.89
C ALA A 207 1.98 -10.19 -5.69
N VAL A 208 2.08 -10.08 -7.00
CA VAL A 208 2.11 -11.20 -7.93
C VAL A 208 3.39 -11.08 -8.74
N GLU A 209 4.28 -12.05 -8.58
CA GLU A 209 5.49 -12.12 -9.36
C GLU A 209 5.13 -12.39 -10.83
N ALA A 210 5.60 -11.51 -11.70
CA ALA A 210 5.43 -11.60 -13.14
C ALA A 210 6.65 -10.92 -13.78
N ASP A 211 7.34 -11.61 -14.68
CA ASP A 211 8.45 -11.01 -15.42
C ASP A 211 7.93 -10.07 -16.53
N ASP A 212 8.86 -9.32 -17.13
CA ASP A 212 8.54 -8.36 -18.19
C ASP A 212 7.92 -9.02 -19.44
N GLU A 213 8.12 -10.31 -19.65
CA GLU A 213 7.49 -11.05 -20.76
C GLU A 213 6.03 -11.34 -20.47
N VAL A 214 5.73 -11.87 -19.28
CA VAL A 214 4.35 -12.09 -18.82
C VAL A 214 3.59 -10.77 -18.80
N VAL A 215 4.16 -9.70 -18.24
CA VAL A 215 3.47 -8.39 -18.19
C VAL A 215 3.17 -7.83 -19.59
N ARG A 216 4.01 -8.13 -20.59
CA ARG A 216 3.85 -7.63 -21.97
C ARG A 216 2.93 -8.49 -22.83
N SER A 217 2.97 -9.80 -22.64
CA SER A 217 2.38 -10.76 -23.59
C SER A 217 1.36 -11.70 -22.96
N GLY A 218 1.17 -11.62 -21.64
CA GLY A 218 0.31 -12.52 -20.87
C GLY A 218 1.01 -13.83 -20.57
N GLY A 219 0.42 -14.60 -19.66
CA GLY A 219 0.99 -15.88 -19.24
C GLY A 219 0.42 -16.37 -17.93
N GLU A 220 0.82 -17.58 -17.55
CA GLU A 220 0.47 -18.15 -16.26
C GLU A 220 1.27 -17.48 -15.15
N VAL A 221 0.60 -17.22 -14.03
CA VAL A 221 1.17 -16.69 -12.80
C VAL A 221 0.54 -17.39 -11.60
N ILE A 222 1.14 -17.19 -10.42
CA ILE A 222 0.57 -17.63 -9.15
C ILE A 222 0.16 -16.41 -8.33
N ILE A 223 -1.10 -16.40 -7.88
CA ILE A 223 -1.58 -15.45 -6.87
C ILE A 223 -1.50 -16.16 -5.52
N ASP A 224 -0.46 -15.85 -4.75
CA ASP A 224 -0.27 -16.40 -3.40
C ASP A 224 -0.97 -15.53 -2.34
N PHE A 225 -2.21 -15.88 -2.01
CA PHE A 225 -2.98 -15.16 -0.99
C PHE A 225 -2.41 -15.33 0.43
N ASN A 226 -1.49 -16.26 0.68
CA ASN A 226 -0.75 -16.32 1.94
C ASN A 226 0.14 -15.09 2.15
N ARG A 227 0.46 -14.39 1.05
CA ARG A 227 1.27 -13.16 1.02
C ARG A 227 0.41 -11.90 0.92
N ALA A 228 -0.91 -12.02 1.08
CA ALA A 228 -1.79 -10.87 1.12
C ALA A 228 -1.52 -10.05 2.40
N THR A 229 -1.28 -8.76 2.23
CA THR A 229 -0.93 -7.82 3.30
C THR A 229 -1.98 -6.73 3.46
N ASN A 230 -2.06 -6.17 4.66
CA ASN A 230 -2.80 -4.96 4.93
C ASN A 230 -2.02 -3.74 4.43
N LEU A 231 -2.74 -2.75 3.92
CA LEU A 231 -2.20 -1.43 3.62
C LEU A 231 -2.05 -0.58 4.90
N PRO A 232 -1.26 0.51 4.89
CA PRO A 232 -1.05 1.38 6.05
C PRO A 232 -2.34 1.84 6.75
N CYS A 233 -3.43 2.06 6.02
CA CYS A 233 -4.73 2.44 6.59
C CYS A 233 -5.30 1.43 7.59
N ALA A 234 -4.90 0.16 7.51
CA ALA A 234 -5.30 -0.83 8.50
C ALA A 234 -4.67 -0.56 9.87
N PHE A 235 -3.55 0.16 9.94
CA PHE A 235 -2.80 0.41 11.17
C PHE A 235 -2.94 1.84 11.67
N ILE A 236 -3.02 2.82 10.76
CA ILE A 236 -3.05 4.25 11.08
C ILE A 236 -4.19 4.97 10.36
N ASP A 237 -4.67 6.07 10.96
CA ASP A 237 -5.74 6.90 10.39
C ASP A 237 -5.23 7.94 9.37
N PHE A 238 -3.91 8.17 9.34
CA PHE A 238 -3.26 9.21 8.54
C PHE A 238 -2.81 8.72 7.15
N ALA A 239 -3.26 7.54 6.75
CA ALA A 239 -2.97 6.95 5.45
C ALA A 239 -4.08 7.26 4.44
N THR A 240 -3.67 7.54 3.19
CA THR A 240 -4.59 7.83 2.08
C THR A 240 -4.68 6.63 1.11
N CYS A 241 -4.82 5.42 1.64
CA CYS A 241 -4.74 4.19 0.86
C CYS A 241 -5.86 4.09 -0.19
N PRO A 242 -5.57 3.53 -1.37
CA PRO A 242 -6.59 3.22 -2.37
C PRO A 242 -7.51 2.09 -1.92
N LEU A 243 -8.76 2.14 -2.39
CA LEU A 243 -9.71 1.02 -2.34
C LEU A 243 -9.48 0.10 -3.56
N PRO A 244 -9.97 -1.16 -3.51
CA PRO A 244 -9.97 -2.03 -4.68
C PRO A 244 -10.83 -1.42 -5.79
N PRO A 245 -10.47 -1.62 -7.07
CA PRO A 245 -11.33 -1.22 -8.17
C PRO A 245 -12.63 -2.02 -8.17
N ALA A 246 -13.67 -1.45 -8.78
CA ALA A 246 -14.94 -2.14 -8.96
C ALA A 246 -14.72 -3.47 -9.71
N GLY A 247 -15.13 -4.57 -9.10
CA GLY A 247 -14.91 -5.93 -9.63
C GLY A 247 -13.84 -6.73 -8.89
N ASN A 248 -12.92 -6.10 -8.15
CA ASN A 248 -11.95 -6.80 -7.30
C ASN A 248 -12.54 -7.19 -5.94
N THR A 249 -13.73 -7.80 -5.96
CA THR A 249 -14.37 -8.39 -4.80
C THR A 249 -14.59 -9.87 -5.08
N LEU A 250 -13.84 -10.72 -4.38
CA LEU A 250 -13.99 -12.16 -4.49
C LEU A 250 -15.23 -12.61 -3.71
N PRO A 251 -16.11 -13.45 -4.31
CA PRO A 251 -17.38 -13.82 -3.70
C PRO A 251 -17.26 -14.97 -2.68
N PHE A 252 -16.04 -15.28 -2.24
CA PHE A 252 -15.72 -16.37 -1.31
C PHE A 252 -14.73 -15.87 -0.25
N ASP A 253 -14.59 -16.63 0.84
CA ASP A 253 -13.68 -16.31 1.93
C ASP A 253 -12.23 -16.65 1.53
N VAL A 254 -11.34 -15.65 1.54
CA VAL A 254 -9.89 -15.87 1.41
C VAL A 254 -9.29 -15.97 2.81
N THR A 255 -9.23 -17.19 3.33
CA THR A 255 -8.71 -17.50 4.67
C THR A 255 -7.19 -17.69 4.69
N ALA A 256 -6.47 -16.77 4.05
CA ALA A 256 -5.00 -16.72 4.00
C ALA A 256 -4.51 -15.26 4.11
N GLY A 257 -3.24 -15.10 4.49
CA GLY A 257 -2.59 -13.78 4.61
C GLY A 257 -2.91 -13.04 5.90
N GLU A 258 -2.62 -11.73 5.93
CA GLU A 258 -2.82 -10.90 7.11
C GLU A 258 -4.31 -10.72 7.45
N LYS A 259 -4.59 -10.67 8.76
CA LYS A 259 -5.90 -10.46 9.40
C LYS A 259 -6.01 -9.02 9.91
N ILE A 260 -7.14 -8.70 10.56
CA ILE A 260 -7.32 -7.39 11.21
C ILE A 260 -6.18 -7.16 12.22
N PRO A 261 -5.41 -6.05 12.08
CA PRO A 261 -4.36 -5.67 13.02
C PRO A 261 -4.87 -5.52 14.45
N HIS A 262 -3.98 -5.66 15.44
CA HIS A 262 -4.36 -5.57 16.85
C HIS A 262 -4.89 -4.18 17.25
N GLU A 263 -4.49 -3.14 16.53
CA GLU A 263 -4.83 -1.74 16.75
C GLU A 263 -6.28 -1.42 16.36
N ARG A 264 -6.94 -2.30 15.61
CA ARG A 264 -8.31 -2.13 15.10
C ARG A 264 -9.33 -3.07 15.74
N ARG A 265 -8.93 -3.83 16.77
CA ARG A 265 -9.80 -4.78 17.48
C ARG A 265 -10.37 -4.21 18.77
#